data_AF-A0A9E6Y0J3-F1
#
_entry.id   AF-A0A9E6Y0J3-F1
#
_cell.length_a   1.000
_cell.length_b   1.000
_cell.length_c   1.000
_cell.angle_alpha   90.00
_cell.angle_beta   90.00
_cell.angle_gamma   90.00
#
_symmetry.space_group_name_H-M   'P 1'
#
loop_
_entity.id
_entity.type
_entity.pdbx_description
1 polymer ?
#
loop_
_entity_poly.entity_id
_entity_poly.type
_entity_poly.pdbx_seq_one_letter_code
_entity_poly.pdbx_strand_id
1 'polypeptide(L)'
;MLRPHAGEDPSHVLVLGTLGAQQRRFVRRRRARAVAPQPAPAAVPVTRATVIDAAALDSEAAAQRWLDGADHEAHVAAAIVTLNRVLQAHRIATADATPRDVGRAQALAVRVGYGAGEEVADGRHSAALELPPPSGDASGLVPGGRRSAALRPQERLAALLSGRDAALACEELALRARADLAAGRWREAALTLRVAVEAALSELDPWRDRGDLATRLIQLAAAREEVAAAAHRALEGGLDATEQEIVDRVLSWLEAALRARTASGIE
;
A
#
# COMPACT_ATOMS: atom_id res chain seq x y z
N MET A 1 -21.38 -1.47 5.06
CA MET A 1 -21.45 -2.30 3.83
C MET A 1 -20.70 -1.59 2.73
N LEU A 2 -19.96 -2.34 1.92
CA LEU A 2 -19.14 -1.86 0.82
C LEU A 2 -19.66 -2.47 -0.48
N ARG A 3 -19.82 -1.63 -1.50
CA ARG A 3 -20.26 -2.03 -2.84
C ARG A 3 -19.09 -1.83 -3.82
N PRO A 4 -18.87 -2.72 -4.79
CA PRO A 4 -17.80 -2.53 -5.78
C PRO A 4 -18.06 -1.29 -6.64
N HIS A 5 -19.29 -1.09 -7.12
CA HIS A 5 -19.71 0.13 -7.81
C HIS A 5 -21.05 0.68 -7.28
N ALA A 6 -21.37 1.91 -7.65
CA ALA A 6 -22.66 2.51 -7.31
C ALA A 6 -23.79 1.71 -7.94
N GLY A 7 -24.76 1.26 -7.13
CA GLY A 7 -25.91 0.48 -7.58
C GLY A 7 -25.73 -1.04 -7.53
N GLU A 8 -24.52 -1.55 -7.35
CA GLU A 8 -24.26 -3.00 -7.22
C GLU A 8 -24.53 -3.51 -5.81
N ASP A 9 -24.74 -4.82 -5.68
CA ASP A 9 -24.92 -5.48 -4.39
C ASP A 9 -23.67 -5.35 -3.50
N PRO A 10 -23.84 -5.30 -2.17
CA PRO A 10 -22.72 -5.22 -1.25
C PRO A 10 -21.87 -6.48 -1.36
N SER A 11 -20.57 -6.32 -1.58
CA SER A 11 -19.63 -7.44 -1.62
C SER A 11 -19.01 -7.70 -0.24
N HIS A 12 -18.88 -6.67 0.60
CA HIS A 12 -18.23 -6.80 1.90
C HIS A 12 -18.92 -5.97 2.99
N VAL A 13 -18.76 -6.39 4.25
CA VAL A 13 -19.03 -5.59 5.44
C VAL A 13 -17.71 -5.29 6.13
N LEU A 14 -17.38 -4.00 6.29
CA LEU A 14 -16.25 -3.56 7.09
C LEU A 14 -16.74 -3.08 8.46
N VAL A 15 -16.16 -3.62 9.52
CA VAL A 15 -16.38 -3.16 10.90
C VAL A 15 -15.07 -2.60 11.46
N LEU A 16 -15.14 -1.40 12.04
CA LEU A 16 -14.00 -0.74 12.68
C LEU A 16 -14.24 -0.66 14.19
N GLY A 17 -13.38 -1.28 14.97
CA GLY A 17 -13.35 -1.19 16.43
C GLY A 17 -12.08 -0.49 16.91
N THR A 18 -12.14 0.19 18.05
CA THR A 18 -10.94 0.74 18.71
C THR A 18 -10.72 0.02 20.04
N LEU A 19 -9.54 -0.56 20.21
CA LEU A 19 -9.11 -1.31 21.39
C LEU A 19 -8.19 -0.44 22.25
N GLY A 20 -8.33 -0.53 23.58
CA GLY A 20 -7.45 0.17 24.51
C GLY A 20 -7.61 1.70 24.56
N ALA A 21 -8.67 2.25 23.96
CA ALA A 21 -8.94 3.69 24.04
C ALA A 21 -9.34 4.10 25.46
N GLN A 22 -8.62 5.07 26.04
CA GLN A 22 -9.05 5.71 27.28
C GLN A 22 -10.37 6.46 27.04
N GLN A 23 -11.36 6.21 27.90
CA GLN A 23 -12.65 6.92 27.85
C GLN A 23 -12.41 8.43 27.97
N ARG A 24 -12.81 9.17 26.92
CA ARG A 24 -12.75 10.64 26.92
C ARG A 24 -13.81 11.19 27.89
N ARG A 25 -13.43 11.49 29.13
CA ARG A 25 -14.27 12.28 30.05
C ARG A 25 -14.26 13.75 29.60
N PHE A 26 -15.46 14.27 29.29
CA PHE A 26 -15.87 15.66 29.01
C PHE A 26 -14.84 16.64 28.40
N VAL A 27 -15.25 17.25 27.27
CA VAL A 27 -14.48 18.24 26.52
C VAL A 27 -14.40 19.57 27.28
N ARG A 28 -13.48 19.67 28.23
CA ARG A 28 -13.01 20.95 28.75
C ARG A 28 -11.82 21.42 27.91
N ARG A 29 -11.81 22.69 27.51
CA ARG A 29 -10.70 23.34 26.77
C ARG A 29 -9.37 22.95 27.43
N ARG A 30 -8.58 22.09 26.76
CA ARG A 30 -7.28 21.65 27.26
C ARG A 30 -6.28 22.79 27.07
N ARG A 31 -5.70 23.27 28.17
CA ARG A 31 -4.54 24.17 28.15
C ARG A 31 -3.27 23.33 28.08
N ALA A 32 -2.21 23.89 27.49
CA ALA A 32 -0.88 23.30 27.56
C ALA A 32 -0.49 23.08 29.03
N ARG A 33 0.17 21.96 29.33
CA ARG A 33 0.67 21.63 30.67
C ARG A 33 2.14 21.24 30.60
N ALA A 34 2.88 21.57 31.65
CA ALA A 34 4.22 21.03 31.82
C ALA A 34 4.15 19.50 31.94
N VAL A 35 5.12 18.82 31.32
CA VAL A 35 5.29 17.37 31.36
C VAL A 35 6.62 17.08 32.05
N ALA A 36 6.70 15.99 32.80
CA ALA A 36 7.95 15.54 33.41
C ALA A 36 9.03 15.35 32.34
N PRO A 37 10.34 15.52 32.66
CA PRO A 37 11.42 15.37 31.69
C PRO A 37 11.47 14.01 30.99
N GLN A 38 11.03 12.95 31.67
CA GLN A 38 10.93 11.60 31.13
C GLN A 38 9.57 11.00 31.47
N PRO A 39 8.51 11.35 30.72
CA PRO A 39 7.19 10.80 30.95
C PRO A 39 7.17 9.32 30.53
N ALA A 40 6.39 8.50 31.24
CA ALA A 40 6.11 7.14 30.78
C ALA A 40 5.43 7.19 29.40
N PRO A 41 5.76 6.26 28.47
CA PRO A 41 5.10 6.19 27.17
C PRO A 41 3.58 6.06 27.32
N ALA A 42 2.83 6.83 26.55
CA ALA A 42 1.38 6.73 26.53
C ALA A 42 0.94 5.42 25.87
N ALA A 43 -0.04 4.73 26.45
CA ALA A 43 -0.71 3.63 25.77
C ALA A 43 -1.45 4.16 24.53
N VAL A 44 -1.21 3.55 23.38
CA VAL A 44 -1.79 3.96 22.10
C VAL A 44 -2.98 3.05 21.79
N PRO A 45 -4.18 3.61 21.53
CA PRO A 45 -5.31 2.80 21.09
C PRO A 45 -5.01 2.16 19.73
N VAL A 46 -5.43 0.91 19.57
CA VAL A 46 -5.25 0.15 18.34
C VAL A 46 -6.58 0.02 17.62
N THR A 47 -6.61 0.30 16.33
CA THR A 47 -7.79 0.05 15.50
C THR A 47 -7.79 -1.41 15.05
N ARG A 48 -8.92 -2.10 15.22
CA ARG A 48 -9.20 -3.39 14.61
C ARG A 48 -10.16 -3.17 13.45
N ALA A 49 -9.78 -3.65 12.28
CA ALA A 49 -10.63 -3.71 11.10
C ALA A 49 -11.01 -5.17 10.84
N THR A 50 -12.31 -5.47 10.78
CA THR A 50 -12.80 -6.78 10.33
C THR A 50 -13.46 -6.61 8.97
N VAL A 51 -12.90 -7.26 7.95
CA VAL A 51 -13.49 -7.34 6.61
C VAL A 51 -14.21 -8.68 6.52
N ILE A 52 -15.51 -8.63 6.26
CA ILE A 52 -16.41 -9.78 6.22
C ILE A 52 -16.96 -9.88 4.80
N ASP A 53 -16.91 -11.05 4.20
CA ASP A 53 -17.63 -11.32 2.94
C ASP A 53 -19.14 -11.17 3.18
N ALA A 54 -19.84 -10.53 2.23
CA ALA A 54 -21.29 -10.41 2.30
C ALA A 54 -21.99 -11.73 1.94
N ALA A 55 -21.34 -12.59 1.17
CA ALA A 55 -21.83 -13.92 0.86
C ALA A 55 -21.58 -14.86 2.06
N ALA A 56 -22.67 -15.43 2.59
CA ALA A 56 -22.59 -16.40 3.67
C ALA A 56 -22.05 -17.74 3.17
N LEU A 57 -21.31 -18.42 4.04
CA LEU A 57 -20.91 -19.81 3.82
C LEU A 57 -22.09 -20.74 4.15
N ASP A 58 -22.29 -21.79 3.34
CA ASP A 58 -23.47 -22.65 3.43
C ASP A 58 -23.60 -23.41 4.75
N SER A 59 -22.47 -23.74 5.38
CA SER A 59 -22.41 -24.50 6.63
C SER A 59 -21.06 -24.34 7.32
N GLU A 60 -21.01 -24.68 8.60
CA GLU A 60 -19.76 -24.72 9.37
C GLU A 60 -18.74 -25.69 8.76
N ALA A 61 -19.17 -26.85 8.27
CA ALA A 61 -18.28 -27.80 7.60
C ALA A 61 -17.75 -27.27 6.25
N ALA A 62 -18.52 -26.46 5.54
CA ALA A 62 -18.02 -25.75 4.35
C ALA A 62 -17.03 -24.65 4.74
N ALA A 63 -17.30 -23.93 5.84
CA ALA A 63 -16.42 -22.89 6.35
C ALA A 63 -15.08 -23.42 6.83
N GLN A 64 -15.07 -24.56 7.53
CA GLN A 64 -13.83 -25.23 7.94
C GLN A 64 -13.01 -25.68 6.72
N ARG A 65 -13.65 -26.30 5.72
CA ARG A 65 -12.96 -26.69 4.47
C ARG A 65 -12.39 -25.49 3.72
N TRP A 66 -13.09 -24.36 3.71
CA TRP A 66 -12.57 -23.11 3.17
C TRP A 66 -11.34 -22.63 3.96
N LEU A 67 -11.41 -22.62 5.30
CA LEU A 67 -10.30 -22.18 6.14
C LEU A 67 -9.06 -23.07 5.96
N ASP A 68 -9.24 -24.37 5.80
CA ASP A 68 -8.13 -25.32 5.63
C ASP A 68 -7.47 -25.28 4.24
N GLY A 69 -8.23 -24.88 3.20
CA GLY A 69 -7.79 -24.95 1.80
C GLY A 69 -7.55 -23.62 1.10
N ALA A 70 -7.91 -22.49 1.71
CA ALA A 70 -7.78 -21.18 1.09
C ALA A 70 -6.33 -20.69 1.03
N ASP A 71 -6.01 -19.90 0.00
CA ASP A 71 -4.84 -19.03 0.01
C ASP A 71 -5.10 -17.84 0.93
N HIS A 72 -4.60 -17.93 2.16
CA HIS A 72 -4.83 -16.92 3.20
C HIS A 72 -4.12 -15.60 2.90
N GLU A 73 -2.94 -15.63 2.28
CA GLU A 73 -2.21 -14.40 1.93
C GLU A 73 -2.94 -13.64 0.81
N ALA A 74 -3.47 -14.36 -0.19
CA ALA A 74 -4.32 -13.74 -1.21
C ALA A 74 -5.59 -13.11 -0.61
N HIS A 75 -6.25 -13.79 0.34
CA HIS A 75 -7.42 -13.23 1.04
C HIS A 75 -7.07 -11.96 1.83
N VAL A 76 -5.93 -11.97 2.53
CA VAL A 76 -5.48 -10.80 3.30
C VAL A 76 -5.12 -9.64 2.39
N ALA A 77 -4.45 -9.90 1.25
CA ALA A 77 -4.16 -8.89 0.25
C ALA A 77 -5.46 -8.23 -0.26
N ALA A 78 -6.47 -9.03 -0.60
CA ALA A 78 -7.78 -8.52 -1.03
C ALA A 78 -8.49 -7.71 0.07
N ALA A 79 -8.44 -8.17 1.32
CA ALA A 79 -9.01 -7.45 2.46
C ALA A 79 -8.33 -6.08 2.70
N ILE A 80 -7.00 -6.02 2.55
CA ILE A 80 -6.23 -4.76 2.65
C ILE A 80 -6.63 -3.79 1.53
N VAL A 81 -6.83 -4.27 0.31
CA VAL A 81 -7.35 -3.45 -0.81
C VAL A 81 -8.71 -2.85 -0.44
N THR A 82 -9.62 -3.68 0.07
CA THR A 82 -10.95 -3.22 0.52
C THR A 82 -10.86 -2.17 1.63
N LEU A 83 -9.98 -2.36 2.62
CA LEU A 83 -9.78 -1.39 3.69
C LEU A 83 -9.19 -0.07 3.17
N ASN A 84 -8.20 -0.13 2.28
CA ASN A 84 -7.57 1.07 1.69
C ASN A 84 -8.54 1.86 0.81
N ARG A 85 -9.50 1.20 0.16
CA ARG A 85 -10.60 1.88 -0.52
C ARG A 85 -11.47 2.70 0.45
N VAL A 86 -11.73 2.19 1.65
CA VAL A 86 -12.48 2.94 2.67
C VAL A 86 -11.66 4.13 3.17
N LEU A 87 -10.36 3.97 3.37
CA LEU A 87 -9.47 5.07 3.76
C LEU A 87 -9.41 6.15 2.67
N GLN A 88 -9.37 5.77 1.40
CA GLN A 88 -9.46 6.73 0.28
C GLN A 88 -10.79 7.48 0.29
N ALA A 89 -11.92 6.77 0.43
CA ALA A 89 -13.23 7.41 0.52
C ALA A 89 -13.32 8.36 1.72
N HIS A 90 -12.72 7.99 2.85
CA HIS A 90 -12.63 8.85 4.03
C HIS A 90 -11.82 10.12 3.76
N ARG A 91 -10.64 10.01 3.10
CA ARG A 91 -9.83 11.17 2.69
C ARG A 91 -10.63 12.14 1.84
N ILE A 92 -11.35 11.62 0.84
CA ILE A 92 -12.20 12.43 -0.05
C ILE A 92 -13.32 13.10 0.75
N ALA A 93 -14.05 12.35 1.58
CA ALA A 93 -15.18 12.84 2.34
C ALA A 93 -14.80 13.91 3.38
N THR A 94 -13.57 13.85 3.90
CA THR A 94 -13.06 14.81 4.91
C THR A 94 -12.19 15.90 4.32
N ALA A 95 -11.87 15.83 3.01
CA ALA A 95 -10.85 16.64 2.36
C ALA A 95 -9.49 16.61 3.10
N ASP A 96 -9.17 15.49 3.74
CA ASP A 96 -7.94 15.29 4.51
C ASP A 96 -7.02 14.30 3.79
N ALA A 97 -5.86 14.77 3.37
CA ALA A 97 -4.86 13.93 2.69
C ALA A 97 -3.98 13.13 3.66
N THR A 98 -4.11 13.33 4.97
CA THR A 98 -3.20 12.75 5.97
C THR A 98 -3.41 11.26 6.29
N PRO A 99 -4.64 10.70 6.29
CA PRO A 99 -4.83 9.26 6.48
C PRO A 99 -4.05 8.47 5.42
N ARG A 100 -3.14 7.60 5.85
CA ARG A 100 -2.33 6.78 4.92
C ARG A 100 -2.97 5.43 4.70
N ASP A 101 -2.67 4.84 3.54
CA ASP A 101 -3.00 3.45 3.27
C ASP A 101 -2.26 2.53 4.25
N VAL A 102 -2.88 1.39 4.57
CA VAL A 102 -2.33 0.37 5.44
C VAL A 102 -1.80 -0.81 4.63
N GLY A 103 -0.73 -1.42 5.12
CA GLY A 103 -0.11 -2.60 4.52
C GLY A 103 0.04 -3.76 5.50
N ARG A 104 0.28 -4.97 4.96
CA ARG A 104 0.40 -6.22 5.74
C ARG A 104 1.45 -6.14 6.85
N ALA A 105 2.58 -5.51 6.58
CA ALA A 105 3.69 -5.37 7.51
C ALA A 105 3.42 -4.39 8.68
N GLN A 106 2.37 -3.57 8.58
CA GLN A 106 1.99 -2.61 9.64
C GLN A 106 0.96 -3.21 10.62
N ALA A 107 0.32 -4.32 10.25
CA ALA A 107 -0.67 -4.96 11.09
C ALA A 107 0.00 -5.64 12.29
N LEU A 108 -0.48 -5.36 13.50
CA LEU A 108 0.02 -6.00 14.73
C LEU A 108 -0.29 -7.50 14.78
N ALA A 109 -1.43 -7.88 14.21
CA ALA A 109 -1.85 -9.26 14.03
C ALA A 109 -2.82 -9.32 12.84
N VAL A 110 -2.80 -10.42 12.09
CA VAL A 110 -3.77 -10.70 11.03
C VAL A 110 -4.34 -12.08 11.25
N ARG A 111 -5.67 -12.18 11.24
CA ARG A 111 -6.40 -13.42 11.43
C ARG A 111 -7.34 -13.65 10.27
N VAL A 112 -7.36 -14.88 9.76
CA VAL A 112 -8.31 -15.34 8.75
C VAL A 112 -9.15 -16.43 9.40
N GLY A 113 -10.47 -16.33 9.28
CA GLY A 113 -11.37 -17.24 9.98
C GLY A 113 -12.83 -16.99 9.63
N TYR A 114 -13.69 -17.79 10.24
CA TYR A 114 -15.14 -17.71 10.07
C TYR A 114 -15.84 -17.63 11.44
N GLY A 115 -17.09 -17.19 11.41
CA GLY A 115 -17.99 -17.20 12.57
C GLY A 115 -19.36 -16.67 12.22
N ALA A 116 -20.28 -16.72 13.19
CA ALA A 116 -21.60 -16.12 13.00
C ALA A 116 -21.47 -14.60 12.79
N GLY A 117 -22.42 -13.99 12.07
CA GLY A 117 -22.35 -12.58 11.68
C GLY A 117 -22.09 -11.60 12.84
N GLU A 118 -22.73 -11.84 13.99
CA GLU A 118 -22.52 -11.03 15.21
C GLU A 118 -21.12 -11.24 15.80
N GLU A 119 -20.61 -12.47 15.80
CA GLU A 119 -19.27 -12.77 16.30
C GLU A 119 -18.21 -12.05 15.48
N VAL A 120 -18.26 -12.18 14.16
CA VAL A 120 -17.27 -11.55 13.28
C VAL A 120 -17.40 -10.03 13.28
N ALA A 121 -18.60 -9.48 13.44
CA ALA A 121 -18.79 -8.04 13.65
C ALA A 121 -18.07 -7.55 14.92
N ASP A 122 -18.09 -8.34 15.99
CA ASP A 122 -17.33 -8.07 17.22
C ASP A 122 -15.83 -8.45 17.12
N GLY A 123 -15.37 -8.92 15.96
CA GLY A 123 -14.02 -9.43 15.75
C GLY A 123 -13.70 -10.69 16.56
N ARG A 124 -14.72 -11.51 16.83
CA ARG A 124 -14.64 -12.88 17.35
C ARG A 124 -14.79 -13.87 16.21
N HIS A 125 -14.31 -15.10 16.40
CA HIS A 125 -14.33 -16.15 15.39
C HIS A 125 -14.70 -17.48 16.05
N SER A 126 -15.44 -18.32 15.33
CA SER A 126 -15.65 -19.71 15.74
C SER A 126 -14.36 -20.52 15.52
N ALA A 127 -13.69 -20.29 14.38
CA ALA A 127 -12.33 -20.75 14.13
C ALA A 127 -11.55 -19.72 13.31
N ALA A 128 -10.26 -19.55 13.62
CA ALA A 128 -9.38 -18.65 12.89
C ALA A 128 -7.91 -19.09 13.00
N LEU A 129 -7.15 -18.73 11.97
CA LEU A 129 -5.70 -18.85 11.91
C LEU A 129 -5.10 -17.45 12.02
N GLU A 130 -4.15 -17.28 12.94
CA GLU A 130 -3.30 -16.09 12.97
C GLU A 130 -2.11 -16.31 12.05
N LEU A 131 -1.96 -15.45 11.06
CA LEU A 131 -0.88 -15.56 10.08
C LEU A 131 0.41 -14.98 10.66
N PRO A 132 1.57 -15.62 10.40
CA PRO A 132 2.85 -15.10 10.84
C PRO A 132 3.09 -13.69 10.27
N PRO A 133 3.98 -12.89 10.85
CA PRO A 133 4.44 -11.65 10.22
C PRO A 133 4.94 -11.95 8.80
N PRO A 134 4.73 -11.04 7.83
CA PRO A 134 5.21 -11.27 6.47
C PRO A 134 6.71 -11.51 6.51
N SER A 135 7.15 -12.61 5.88
CA SER A 135 8.58 -12.90 5.71
C SER A 135 9.25 -11.68 5.09
N GLY A 136 10.32 -11.16 5.70
CA GLY A 136 11.03 -9.95 5.25
C GLY A 136 11.71 -10.06 3.88
N ASP A 137 11.36 -11.09 3.09
CA ASP A 137 12.00 -11.53 1.86
C ASP A 137 11.41 -10.88 0.60
N ALA A 138 10.68 -9.77 0.73
CA ALA A 138 10.28 -8.95 -0.42
C ALA A 138 11.49 -8.37 -1.19
N SER A 139 12.70 -8.45 -0.64
CA SER A 139 13.94 -8.34 -1.40
C SER A 139 14.45 -9.74 -1.75
N GLY A 140 14.23 -10.21 -2.99
CA GLY A 140 14.77 -11.48 -3.48
C GLY A 140 16.31 -11.52 -3.55
N LEU A 141 16.98 -11.54 -2.39
CA LEU A 141 18.43 -11.46 -2.26
C LEU A 141 18.98 -12.68 -1.50
N VAL A 142 20.00 -13.28 -2.12
CA VAL A 142 20.74 -14.47 -1.69
C VAL A 142 21.31 -14.31 -0.26
N PRO A 143 21.41 -15.39 0.55
CA PRO A 143 21.75 -15.36 1.99
C PRO A 143 23.07 -14.72 2.46
N GLY A 144 23.87 -14.09 1.59
CA GLY A 144 25.16 -13.46 1.90
C GLY A 144 25.22 -11.93 1.81
N GLY A 145 24.20 -11.25 1.26
CA GLY A 145 24.18 -9.78 1.06
C GLY A 145 23.39 -8.98 2.11
N ARG A 146 22.91 -9.64 3.16
CA ARG A 146 21.82 -9.14 4.04
C ARG A 146 22.16 -7.86 4.82
N ARG A 147 23.42 -7.65 5.21
CA ARG A 147 23.77 -6.52 6.09
C ARG A 147 23.93 -5.20 5.34
N SER A 148 24.55 -5.21 4.16
CA SER A 148 24.69 -4.01 3.33
C SER A 148 23.37 -3.63 2.66
N ALA A 149 22.58 -4.60 2.17
CA ALA A 149 21.27 -4.33 1.59
C ALA A 149 20.27 -3.75 2.61
N ALA A 150 20.34 -4.18 3.87
CA ALA A 150 19.46 -3.70 4.94
C ALA A 150 19.75 -2.27 5.41
N LEU A 151 20.98 -1.76 5.21
CA LEU A 151 21.38 -0.40 5.63
C LEU A 151 21.18 0.66 4.54
N ARG A 152 21.04 0.24 3.27
CA ARG A 152 20.84 1.15 2.13
C ARG A 152 19.70 2.15 2.33
N PRO A 153 18.52 1.78 2.89
CA PRO A 153 17.46 2.77 3.12
C PRO A 153 17.86 3.87 4.10
N GLN A 154 18.54 3.54 5.20
CA GLN A 154 19.00 4.50 6.21
C GLN A 154 20.13 5.37 5.66
N GLU A 155 21.07 4.79 4.90
CA GLU A 155 22.13 5.53 4.20
C GLU A 155 21.55 6.52 3.19
N ARG A 156 20.55 6.09 2.41
CA ARG A 156 19.81 6.92 1.47
C ARG A 156 19.08 8.05 2.17
N LEU A 157 18.36 7.75 3.27
CA LEU A 157 17.67 8.76 4.07
C LEU A 157 18.66 9.80 4.62
N ALA A 158 19.79 9.36 5.17
CA ALA A 158 20.83 10.25 5.66
C ALA A 158 21.39 11.14 4.54
N ALA A 159 21.63 10.59 3.34
CA ALA A 159 22.09 11.37 2.19
C ALA A 159 21.08 12.45 1.79
N LEU A 160 19.80 12.12 1.66
CA LEU A 160 18.72 13.06 1.36
C LEU A 160 18.62 14.19 2.41
N LEU A 161 18.66 13.83 3.71
CA LEU A 161 18.61 14.81 4.79
C LEU A 161 19.86 15.69 4.85
N SER A 162 21.02 15.15 4.47
CA SER A 162 22.29 15.88 4.41
C SER A 162 22.49 16.67 3.12
N GLY A 163 21.58 16.57 2.14
CA GLY A 163 21.71 17.20 0.82
C GLY A 163 22.78 16.59 -0.09
N ARG A 164 23.36 15.44 0.28
CA ARG A 164 24.30 14.67 -0.57
C ARG A 164 23.61 13.93 -1.70
N ASP A 165 22.29 13.87 -1.65
CA ASP A 165 21.48 13.33 -2.72
C ASP A 165 20.16 14.11 -2.83
N ALA A 166 19.51 14.02 -3.99
CA ALA A 166 18.26 14.69 -4.29
C ALA A 166 17.09 13.70 -4.32
N ALA A 167 16.01 14.07 -3.62
CA ALA A 167 14.69 13.47 -3.80
C ALA A 167 14.15 13.93 -5.15
N LEU A 168 13.96 12.97 -6.06
CA LEU A 168 13.45 13.25 -7.40
C LEU A 168 11.92 13.21 -7.41
N ALA A 169 11.28 14.02 -8.26
CA ALA A 169 9.83 13.97 -8.39
C ALA A 169 9.37 12.62 -8.96
N CYS A 170 10.13 12.04 -9.90
CA CYS A 170 9.83 10.73 -10.47
C CYS A 170 9.86 9.61 -9.42
N GLU A 171 10.70 9.71 -8.38
CA GLU A 171 10.75 8.72 -7.29
C GLU A 171 9.46 8.74 -6.47
N GLU A 172 9.01 9.92 -6.05
CA GLU A 172 7.76 10.07 -5.28
C GLU A 172 6.54 9.65 -6.11
N LEU A 173 6.50 10.05 -7.38
CA LEU A 173 5.39 9.69 -8.29
C LEU A 173 5.37 8.18 -8.57
N ALA A 174 6.52 7.52 -8.71
CA ALA A 174 6.59 6.06 -8.85
C ALA A 174 6.09 5.34 -7.60
N LEU A 175 6.50 5.79 -6.40
CA LEU A 175 6.02 5.22 -5.13
C LEU A 175 4.50 5.38 -4.98
N ARG A 176 3.96 6.54 -5.35
CA ARG A 176 2.52 6.79 -5.34
C ARG A 176 1.78 5.90 -6.33
N ALA A 177 2.26 5.79 -7.58
CA ALA A 177 1.67 4.92 -8.59
C ALA A 177 1.69 3.44 -8.14
N ARG A 178 2.78 2.97 -7.50
CA ARG A 178 2.85 1.61 -6.95
C ARG A 178 1.85 1.40 -5.81
N ALA A 179 1.70 2.37 -4.93
CA ALA A 179 0.70 2.31 -3.86
C ALA A 179 -0.73 2.28 -4.42
N ASP A 180 -1.01 3.06 -5.47
CA ASP A 180 -2.30 3.05 -6.15
C ASP A 180 -2.57 1.70 -6.85
N LEU A 181 -1.59 1.12 -7.55
CA LEU A 181 -1.71 -0.23 -8.12
C LEU A 181 -1.97 -1.30 -7.06
N ALA A 182 -1.20 -1.29 -5.97
CA ALA A 182 -1.36 -2.25 -4.88
C ALA A 182 -2.73 -2.15 -4.19
N ALA A 183 -3.40 -1.00 -4.30
CA ALA A 183 -4.75 -0.77 -3.81
C ALA A 183 -5.83 -0.93 -4.88
N GLY A 184 -5.50 -1.44 -6.08
CA GLY A 184 -6.44 -1.64 -7.19
C GLY A 184 -6.93 -0.34 -7.84
N ARG A 185 -6.28 0.80 -7.57
CA ARG A 185 -6.62 2.13 -8.10
C ARG A 185 -5.93 2.38 -9.43
N TRP A 186 -6.29 1.57 -10.42
CA TRP A 186 -5.67 1.56 -11.75
C TRP A 186 -5.73 2.93 -12.45
N ARG A 187 -6.83 3.66 -12.28
CA ARG A 187 -6.99 5.00 -12.88
C ARG A 187 -5.97 5.98 -12.32
N GLU A 188 -5.87 6.10 -11.00
CA GLU A 188 -4.93 6.99 -10.31
C GLU A 188 -3.48 6.61 -10.59
N ALA A 189 -3.19 5.30 -10.64
CA ALA A 189 -1.86 4.80 -10.99
C ALA A 189 -1.47 5.22 -12.42
N ALA A 190 -2.34 5.04 -13.41
CA ALA A 190 -2.05 5.40 -14.80
C ALA A 190 -1.83 6.91 -14.97
N LEU A 191 -2.68 7.73 -14.33
CA LEU A 191 -2.56 9.20 -14.37
C LEU A 191 -1.23 9.66 -13.74
N THR A 192 -0.86 9.07 -12.60
CA THR A 192 0.39 9.39 -11.90
C THR A 192 1.60 8.92 -12.70
N LEU A 193 1.57 7.69 -13.24
CA LEU A 193 2.66 7.09 -14.00
C LEU A 193 3.01 7.91 -15.24
N ARG A 194 2.01 8.48 -15.94
CA ARG A 194 2.27 9.38 -17.08
C ARG A 194 3.22 10.51 -16.70
N VAL A 195 2.94 11.20 -15.60
CA VAL A 195 3.80 12.30 -15.13
C VAL A 195 5.13 11.77 -14.60
N ALA A 196 5.12 10.61 -13.94
CA ALA A 196 6.33 9.97 -13.41
C ALA A 196 7.34 9.64 -14.53
N VAL A 197 6.89 9.14 -15.68
CA VAL A 197 7.74 8.82 -16.84
C VAL A 197 8.37 10.08 -17.42
N GLU A 198 7.59 11.16 -17.61
CA GLU A 198 8.13 12.45 -18.09
C GLU A 198 9.19 13.02 -17.14
N ALA A 199 8.88 12.99 -15.84
CA ALA A 199 9.82 13.42 -14.81
C ALA A 199 11.09 12.54 -14.84
N ALA A 200 10.95 11.23 -14.97
CA ALA A 200 12.09 10.31 -14.98
C ALA A 200 13.02 10.55 -16.17
N LEU A 201 12.48 10.76 -17.38
CA LEU A 201 13.30 11.01 -18.56
C LEU A 201 14.11 12.31 -18.45
N SER A 202 13.57 13.32 -17.77
CA SER A 202 14.27 14.59 -17.51
C SER A 202 15.24 14.49 -16.34
N GLU A 203 14.78 13.96 -15.22
CA GLU A 203 15.53 13.95 -13.96
C GLU A 203 16.64 12.91 -13.96
N LEU A 204 16.49 11.76 -14.64
CA LEU A 204 17.49 10.69 -14.62
C LEU A 204 18.61 10.85 -15.65
N ASP A 205 18.45 11.72 -16.65
CA ASP A 205 19.43 11.93 -17.72
C ASP A 205 20.85 12.31 -17.22
N PRO A 206 21.02 13.16 -16.19
CA PRO A 206 22.35 13.46 -15.62
C PRO A 206 23.10 12.23 -15.10
N TRP A 207 22.40 11.13 -14.84
CA TRP A 207 22.99 9.88 -14.33
C TRP A 207 23.08 8.79 -15.39
N ARG A 208 22.78 9.08 -16.67
CA ARG A 208 22.67 8.09 -17.76
C ARG A 208 23.86 7.13 -17.88
N ASP A 209 25.06 7.57 -17.52
CA ASP A 209 26.29 6.78 -17.60
C ASP A 209 26.46 5.77 -16.44
N ARG A 210 25.53 5.74 -15.47
CA ARG A 210 25.55 4.79 -14.36
C ARG A 210 24.93 3.45 -14.76
N GLY A 211 25.73 2.39 -14.71
CA GLY A 211 25.25 1.02 -14.90
C GLY A 211 24.53 0.83 -16.23
N ASP A 212 23.33 0.25 -16.20
CA ASP A 212 22.47 0.05 -17.37
C ASP A 212 21.40 1.15 -17.55
N LEU A 213 21.55 2.29 -16.87
CA LEU A 213 20.51 3.34 -16.83
C LEU A 213 20.20 3.91 -18.22
N ALA A 214 21.19 4.15 -19.08
CA ALA A 214 20.96 4.62 -20.45
C ALA A 214 20.00 3.72 -21.24
N THR A 215 20.17 2.38 -21.14
CA THR A 215 19.28 1.42 -21.79
C THR A 215 17.85 1.50 -21.25
N ARG A 216 17.71 1.68 -19.93
CA ARG A 216 16.40 1.81 -19.28
C ARG A 216 15.69 3.11 -19.65
N LEU A 217 16.42 4.21 -19.80
CA LEU A 217 15.85 5.48 -20.27
C LEU A 217 15.34 5.37 -21.71
N ILE A 218 16.05 4.66 -22.58
CA ILE A 218 15.58 4.38 -23.95
C ILE A 218 14.28 3.55 -23.91
N GLN A 219 14.20 2.53 -23.05
CA GLN A 219 12.98 1.72 -22.88
C GLN A 219 11.80 2.55 -22.36
N LEU A 220 12.02 3.43 -21.38
CA LEU A 220 10.98 4.33 -20.86
C LEU A 220 10.52 5.34 -21.92
N ALA A 221 11.46 5.90 -22.70
CA ALA A 221 11.14 6.83 -23.77
C ALA A 221 10.27 6.19 -24.85
N ALA A 222 10.53 4.92 -25.19
CA ALA A 222 9.71 4.17 -26.14
C ALA A 222 8.28 3.93 -25.63
N ALA A 223 8.09 3.78 -24.32
CA ALA A 223 6.77 3.54 -23.70
C ALA A 223 5.95 4.81 -23.45
N ARG A 224 6.48 6.01 -23.74
CA ARG A 224 5.87 7.30 -23.41
C ARG A 224 4.44 7.44 -23.95
N GLU A 225 4.24 7.14 -25.22
CA GLU A 225 2.93 7.25 -25.89
C GLU A 225 1.94 6.18 -25.40
N GLU A 226 2.40 4.95 -25.14
CA GLU A 226 1.58 3.87 -24.57
C GLU A 226 1.00 4.28 -23.20
N VAL A 227 1.84 4.84 -22.32
CA VAL A 227 1.40 5.32 -21.00
C VAL A 227 0.48 6.52 -21.13
N ALA A 228 0.75 7.44 -22.05
CA ALA A 228 -0.12 8.59 -22.29
C ALA A 228 -1.52 8.16 -22.76
N ALA A 229 -1.59 7.16 -23.65
CA ALA A 229 -2.84 6.57 -24.10
C ALA A 229 -3.59 5.87 -22.95
N ALA A 230 -2.91 5.03 -22.16
CA ALA A 230 -3.52 4.40 -20.99
C ALA A 230 -4.07 5.44 -19.99
N ALA A 231 -3.31 6.49 -19.69
CA ALA A 231 -3.78 7.57 -18.82
C ALA A 231 -5.00 8.31 -19.40
N HIS A 232 -5.10 8.45 -20.73
CA HIS A 232 -6.28 9.04 -21.37
C HIS A 232 -7.50 8.13 -21.27
N ARG A 233 -7.36 6.83 -21.56
CA ARG A 233 -8.42 5.82 -21.40
C ARG A 233 -8.94 5.75 -19.97
N ALA A 234 -8.03 5.84 -19.00
CA ALA A 234 -8.36 5.90 -17.59
C ALA A 234 -9.31 7.08 -17.25
N LEU A 235 -9.24 8.21 -17.98
CA LEU A 235 -10.16 9.34 -17.83
C LEU A 235 -11.55 9.07 -18.41
N GLU A 236 -11.62 8.39 -19.55
CA GLU A 236 -12.84 8.21 -20.36
C GLU A 236 -13.78 7.10 -19.88
N GLY A 237 -13.27 6.07 -19.21
CA GLY A 237 -14.12 4.94 -18.83
C GLY A 237 -13.46 3.85 -18.00
N GLY A 238 -12.16 3.98 -17.70
CA GLY A 238 -11.39 2.95 -16.99
C GLY A 238 -10.39 2.26 -17.90
N LEU A 239 -9.74 1.22 -17.38
CA LEU A 239 -8.68 0.47 -18.06
C LEU A 239 -9.11 -0.98 -18.19
N ASP A 240 -8.98 -1.52 -19.39
CA ASP A 240 -9.07 -2.94 -19.65
C ASP A 240 -7.80 -3.69 -19.20
N ALA A 241 -7.79 -5.01 -19.34
CA ALA A 241 -6.68 -5.85 -18.90
C ALA A 241 -5.36 -5.51 -19.63
N THR A 242 -5.43 -5.14 -20.92
CA THR A 242 -4.25 -4.79 -21.72
C THR A 242 -3.63 -3.50 -21.21
N GLU A 243 -4.46 -2.50 -20.92
CA GLU A 243 -3.99 -1.20 -20.44
C GLU A 243 -3.49 -1.28 -19.00
N GLN A 244 -4.10 -2.12 -18.16
CA GLN A 244 -3.59 -2.45 -16.83
C GLN A 244 -2.19 -3.09 -16.91
N GLU A 245 -1.98 -4.03 -17.82
CA GLU A 245 -0.67 -4.67 -18.04
C GLU A 245 0.38 -3.65 -18.49
N ILE A 246 0.02 -2.70 -19.36
CA ILE A 246 0.90 -1.60 -19.77
C ILE A 246 1.34 -0.78 -18.55
N VAL A 247 0.39 -0.39 -17.69
CA VAL A 247 0.68 0.43 -16.51
C VAL A 247 1.62 -0.30 -15.54
N ASP A 248 1.34 -1.56 -15.21
CA ASP A 248 2.19 -2.33 -14.28
C ASP A 248 3.59 -2.61 -14.86
N ARG A 249 3.67 -2.97 -16.14
CA ARG A 249 4.94 -3.20 -16.84
C ARG A 249 5.80 -1.95 -16.86
N VAL A 250 5.26 -0.82 -17.29
CA VAL A 250 6.04 0.43 -17.42
C VAL A 250 6.43 0.98 -16.05
N LEU A 251 5.56 0.87 -15.03
CA LEU A 251 5.94 1.20 -13.67
C LEU A 251 7.11 0.33 -13.18
N SER A 252 7.07 -0.98 -13.47
CA SER A 252 8.16 -1.89 -13.11
C SER A 252 9.49 -1.54 -13.80
N TRP A 253 9.44 -1.04 -15.05
CA TRP A 253 10.61 -0.51 -15.74
C TRP A 253 11.15 0.77 -15.10
N LEU A 254 10.26 1.69 -14.71
CA LEU A 254 10.64 2.92 -14.01
C LEU A 254 11.30 2.60 -12.66
N GLU A 255 10.71 1.73 -11.86
CA GLU A 255 11.29 1.29 -10.58
C GLU A 255 12.66 0.61 -10.77
N ALA A 256 12.85 -0.11 -11.86
CA ALA A 256 14.14 -0.70 -12.19
C ALA A 256 15.18 0.36 -12.58
N ALA A 257 14.80 1.43 -13.29
CA ALA A 257 15.67 2.58 -13.56
C ALA A 257 16.08 3.31 -12.27
N LEU A 258 15.13 3.52 -11.34
CA LEU A 258 15.41 4.12 -10.03
C LEU A 258 16.35 3.25 -9.17
N ARG A 259 16.17 1.93 -9.21
CA ARG A 259 17.11 0.98 -8.58
C ARG A 259 18.50 1.04 -9.22
N ALA A 260 18.60 1.14 -10.54
CA ALA A 260 19.89 1.27 -11.23
C ALA A 260 20.64 2.55 -10.82
N ARG A 261 19.93 3.69 -10.71
CA ARG A 261 20.51 4.97 -10.22
C ARG A 261 21.16 4.82 -8.84
N THR A 262 20.50 4.10 -7.94
CA THR A 262 20.90 3.98 -6.53
C THR A 262 21.87 2.83 -6.25
N ALA A 263 22.00 1.86 -7.16
CA ALA A 263 22.83 0.67 -6.97
C ALA A 263 24.34 0.97 -6.91
N SER A 264 24.80 2.04 -7.56
CA SER A 264 26.23 2.40 -7.63
C SER A 264 26.76 3.13 -6.38
N GLY A 265 25.94 3.32 -5.34
CA GLY A 265 26.31 4.11 -4.17
C GLY A 265 26.06 5.60 -4.38
N ILE A 266 25.94 6.33 -3.26
CA ILE A 266 25.81 7.78 -3.25
C ILE A 266 27.23 8.33 -3.13
N GLU A 267 27.74 8.95 -4.19
CA GLU A 267 28.99 9.74 -4.16
C GLU A 267 28.76 11.07 -3.45
#